data_AF-A0A7I8D8B7-F1
#
_entry.id   AF-A0A7I8D8B7-F1
#
_cell.length_a   1.000
_cell.length_b   1.000
_cell.length_c   1.000
_cell.angle_alpha   90.00
_cell.angle_beta   90.00
_cell.angle_gamma   90.00
#
_symmetry.space_group_name_H-M   'P 1'
#
loop_
_entity.id
_entity.type
_entity.pdbx_description
1 polymer ?
#
loop_
_entity_poly.entity_id
_entity_poly.type
_entity_poly.pdbx_seq_one_letter_code
_entity_poly.pdbx_strand_id
1 'polypeptide(L)'
;MKNFRGVGESVPRKEAYGKVTGAAKYTNDFIRPGMLHAKMVTSPYAHARIKSIDTSAAWENPEIRAVITGRFCPVLTGEEIRDRPPIAVEKVRYYGEVVAVVVADTEYEAKRGAESVRVEYDPLPVVNSPSEAVQSDAPLLHANLADYERTAEVYPEPGTNIAHRTRIRKGNMEKGWSESEVVVESFFFVSPVRSCGDGNALCDCRNFARRTNTNRFFHTRAVYGETIIEYLLQY
;
A
#
# COMPACT_ATOMS: atom_id res chain seq x y z
N MET A 1 24.44 -36.56 23.78
CA MET A 1 23.86 -35.49 22.94
C MET A 1 25.00 -34.58 22.50
N LYS A 2 25.09 -34.22 21.21
CA LYS A 2 26.14 -33.29 20.74
C LYS A 2 25.87 -31.91 21.36
N ASN A 3 26.89 -31.34 22.02
CA ASN A 3 26.83 -30.03 22.66
C ASN A 3 26.97 -28.96 21.56
N PHE A 4 25.85 -28.56 20.95
CA PHE A 4 25.84 -27.49 19.96
C PHE A 4 25.81 -26.15 20.69
N ARG A 5 26.92 -25.41 20.65
CA ARG A 5 26.95 -24.02 21.16
C ARG A 5 25.90 -23.20 20.42
N GLY A 6 24.94 -22.62 21.14
CA GLY A 6 23.97 -21.66 20.61
C GLY A 6 22.60 -22.20 20.15
N VAL A 7 22.32 -23.50 20.21
CA VAL A 7 20.96 -24.03 19.92
C VAL A 7 20.26 -24.36 21.24
N GLY A 8 19.15 -23.68 21.51
CA GLY A 8 18.37 -23.85 22.76
C GLY A 8 18.87 -23.02 23.94
N GLU A 9 19.95 -22.25 23.77
CA GLU A 9 20.48 -21.35 24.80
C GLU A 9 19.82 -19.96 24.74
N SER A 10 19.51 -19.39 25.91
CA SER A 10 19.00 -18.02 26.03
C SER A 10 20.13 -17.00 25.94
N VAL A 11 20.51 -16.62 24.72
CA VAL A 11 21.57 -15.64 24.45
C VAL A 11 21.01 -14.23 24.19
N PRO A 12 21.68 -13.16 24.67
CA PRO A 12 21.30 -11.79 24.32
C PRO A 12 21.32 -11.56 22.80
N ARG A 13 20.32 -10.84 22.27
CA ARG A 13 20.26 -10.50 20.85
C ARG A 13 21.43 -9.55 20.50
N LYS A 14 22.12 -9.82 19.39
CA LYS A 14 23.25 -9.00 18.91
C LYS A 14 22.88 -7.51 18.78
N GLU A 15 21.67 -7.22 18.30
CA GLU A 15 21.17 -5.86 18.10
C GLU A 15 20.66 -5.16 19.37
N ALA A 16 20.58 -5.87 20.51
CA ALA A 16 19.94 -5.34 21.72
C ALA A 16 20.66 -4.09 22.25
N TYR A 17 22.00 -4.13 22.28
CA TYR A 17 22.80 -3.04 22.81
C TYR A 17 22.57 -1.71 22.07
N GLY A 18 22.50 -1.75 20.73
CA GLY A 18 22.22 -0.56 19.93
C GLY A 18 20.84 0.03 20.21
N LYS A 19 19.84 -0.81 20.46
CA LYS A 19 18.46 -0.36 20.73
C LYS A 19 18.32 0.30 22.10
N VAL A 20 18.93 -0.28 23.14
CA VAL A 20 18.82 0.24 24.52
C VAL A 20 19.67 1.50 24.74
N THR A 21 20.69 1.72 23.92
CA THR A 21 21.56 2.91 24.00
C THR A 21 21.11 4.05 23.08
N GLY A 22 20.12 3.82 22.21
CA GLY A 22 19.75 4.77 21.16
C GLY A 22 20.76 4.87 20.01
N ALA A 23 21.77 3.99 19.96
CA ALA A 23 22.76 3.95 18.87
C ALA A 23 22.19 3.34 17.58
N ALA A 24 21.13 2.52 17.68
CA ALA A 24 20.43 1.97 16.52
C ALA A 24 19.76 3.11 15.73
N LYS A 25 20.07 3.19 14.44
CA LYS A 25 19.51 4.20 13.53
C LYS A 25 18.34 3.64 12.74
N TYR A 26 17.21 4.33 12.83
CA TYR A 26 16.02 4.12 12.03
C TYR A 26 15.98 5.11 10.86
N THR A 27 15.09 4.85 9.90
CA THR A 27 15.00 5.66 8.66
C THR A 27 14.84 7.16 8.94
N ASN A 28 14.12 7.55 10.00
CA ASN A 28 13.91 8.96 10.35
C ASN A 28 15.10 9.63 11.06
N ASP A 29 16.09 8.87 11.52
CA ASP A 29 17.24 9.42 12.27
C ASP A 29 18.32 9.99 11.36
N PHE A 30 18.13 9.87 10.04
CA PHE A 30 19.06 10.36 9.04
C PHE A 30 18.62 11.73 8.53
N ILE A 31 19.44 12.74 8.82
CA ILE A 31 19.31 14.08 8.25
C ILE A 31 20.51 14.31 7.35
N ARG A 32 20.28 14.86 6.14
CA ARG A 32 21.35 15.18 5.20
C ARG A 32 21.17 16.58 4.62
N PRO A 33 22.27 17.28 4.29
CA PRO A 33 22.19 18.52 3.52
C PRO A 33 21.46 18.29 2.19
N GLY A 34 20.52 19.18 1.86
CA GLY A 34 19.70 19.09 0.65
C GLY A 34 18.61 18.00 0.68
N MET A 35 18.28 17.45 1.84
CA MET A 35 17.16 16.52 1.98
C MET A 35 15.84 17.26 1.78
N LEU A 36 15.04 16.78 0.83
CA LEU A 36 13.68 17.25 0.62
C LEU A 36 12.68 16.41 1.42
N HIS A 37 11.54 17.01 1.71
CA HIS A 37 10.45 16.40 2.44
C HIS A 37 9.23 16.25 1.54
N ALA A 38 8.57 15.10 1.61
CA ALA A 38 7.39 14.81 0.82
C ALA A 38 6.15 14.65 1.72
N LYS A 39 5.03 15.24 1.31
CA LYS A 39 3.72 15.05 1.94
C LYS A 39 2.70 14.56 0.92
N MET A 40 1.99 13.50 1.30
CA MET A 40 0.90 12.95 0.50
C MET A 40 -0.39 13.75 0.71
N VAL A 41 -1.05 14.09 -0.39
CA VAL A 41 -2.44 14.53 -0.44
C VAL A 41 -3.30 13.27 -0.60
N THR A 42 -4.21 13.05 0.34
CA THR A 42 -5.01 11.82 0.40
C THR A 42 -6.50 12.11 0.24
N SER A 43 -7.22 11.20 -0.38
CA SER A 43 -8.66 11.36 -0.58
C SER A 43 -9.46 11.24 0.72
N PRO A 44 -10.44 12.13 0.95
CA PRO A 44 -11.40 11.99 2.03
C PRO A 44 -12.57 11.04 1.67
N TYR A 45 -12.60 10.47 0.46
CA TYR A 45 -13.69 9.61 -0.01
C TYR A 45 -13.25 8.14 -0.11
N ALA A 46 -14.18 7.22 0.17
CA ALA A 46 -13.96 5.79 0.00
C ALA A 46 -14.03 5.36 -1.47
N HIS A 47 -14.89 5.98 -2.28
CA HIS A 47 -14.97 5.73 -3.71
C HIS A 47 -15.46 7.01 -4.40
N ALA A 48 -14.66 7.55 -5.32
CA ALA A 48 -15.03 8.76 -6.05
C ALA A 48 -14.22 8.91 -7.34
N ARG A 49 -14.81 9.50 -8.37
CA ARG A 49 -14.08 9.95 -9.56
C ARG A 49 -13.35 11.26 -9.24
N ILE A 50 -12.12 11.40 -9.71
CA ILE A 50 -11.34 12.64 -9.63
C ILE A 50 -11.74 13.50 -10.84
N LYS A 51 -12.39 14.64 -10.62
CA LYS A 51 -12.78 15.57 -11.70
C LYS A 51 -11.60 16.43 -12.11
N SER A 52 -10.93 17.04 -11.12
CA SER A 52 -9.82 17.95 -11.33
C SER A 52 -8.90 17.96 -10.11
N ILE A 53 -7.63 18.30 -10.33
CA ILE A 53 -6.63 18.55 -9.29
C ILE A 53 -6.02 19.90 -9.62
N ASP A 54 -6.24 20.89 -8.76
CA ASP A 54 -5.62 22.21 -8.84
C ASP A 54 -4.46 22.30 -7.85
N THR A 55 -3.28 22.60 -8.39
CA THR A 55 -2.02 22.69 -7.65
C THR A 55 -1.46 24.12 -7.65
N SER A 56 -2.18 25.08 -8.23
CA SER A 56 -1.70 26.46 -8.42
C SER A 56 -1.30 27.13 -7.11
N ALA A 57 -2.12 27.02 -6.06
CA ALA A 57 -1.84 27.56 -4.74
C ALA A 57 -0.59 26.94 -4.07
N ALA A 58 -0.27 25.67 -4.36
CA ALA A 58 0.94 25.05 -3.84
C ALA A 58 2.20 25.68 -4.44
N TRP A 59 2.15 26.02 -5.74
CA TRP A 59 3.27 26.63 -6.46
C TRP A 59 3.53 28.10 -6.10
N GLU A 60 2.62 28.77 -5.38
CA GLU A 60 2.87 30.12 -4.84
C GLU A 60 3.98 30.12 -3.78
N ASN A 61 4.25 28.97 -3.17
CA ASN A 61 5.31 28.81 -2.19
C ASN A 61 6.65 28.46 -2.88
N PRO A 62 7.67 29.32 -2.80
CA PRO A 62 8.95 29.12 -3.49
C PRO A 62 9.78 27.96 -2.94
N GLU A 63 9.45 27.42 -1.76
CA GLU A 63 10.11 26.27 -1.15
C GLU A 63 9.53 24.93 -1.65
N ILE A 64 8.43 24.95 -2.41
CA ILE A 64 7.90 23.77 -3.10
C ILE A 64 8.77 23.47 -4.33
N ARG A 65 9.26 22.24 -4.39
CA ARG A 65 10.15 21.75 -5.46
C ARG A 65 9.43 20.93 -6.50
N ALA A 66 8.40 20.18 -6.10
CA ALA A 66 7.60 19.38 -7.01
C ALA A 66 6.19 19.12 -6.47
N VAL A 67 5.24 19.00 -7.39
CA VAL A 67 3.89 18.45 -7.12
C VAL A 67 3.60 17.34 -8.12
N ILE A 68 3.51 16.11 -7.62
CA ILE A 68 3.40 14.89 -8.42
C ILE A 68 1.98 14.34 -8.30
N THR A 69 1.31 14.21 -9.43
CA THR A 69 -0.01 13.55 -9.55
C THR A 69 0.11 12.19 -10.24
N GLY A 70 -0.95 11.38 -10.18
CA GLY A 70 -0.96 10.05 -10.80
C GLY A 70 -0.71 10.05 -12.31
N ARG A 71 -0.95 11.16 -13.00
CA ARG A 71 -0.68 11.30 -14.45
C ARG A 71 0.80 11.12 -14.81
N PHE A 72 1.71 11.37 -13.88
CA PHE A 72 3.15 11.21 -14.11
C PHE A 72 3.66 9.78 -13.90
N CYS A 73 2.85 8.89 -13.33
CA CYS A 73 3.25 7.51 -13.04
C CYS A 73 2.13 6.53 -13.44
N PRO A 74 1.95 6.26 -14.75
CA PRO A 74 0.89 5.38 -15.25
C PRO A 74 1.20 3.88 -15.04
N VAL A 75 2.02 3.55 -14.04
CA VAL A 75 2.40 2.17 -13.73
C VAL A 75 1.45 1.62 -12.68
N LEU A 76 0.98 0.40 -12.90
CA LEU A 76 0.19 -0.33 -11.90
C LEU A 76 1.11 -1.18 -11.03
N THR A 77 0.80 -1.21 -9.75
CA THR A 77 1.54 -1.93 -8.71
C THR A 77 0.62 -2.91 -8.01
N GLY A 78 1.22 -3.96 -7.46
CA GLY A 78 0.54 -4.99 -6.70
C GLY A 78 1.34 -6.29 -6.77
N GLU A 79 1.17 -7.14 -5.76
CA GLU A 79 1.94 -8.38 -5.66
C GLU A 79 1.34 -9.49 -6.51
N GLU A 80 0.06 -9.78 -6.29
CA GLU A 80 -0.68 -10.84 -6.99
C GLU A 80 -1.35 -10.35 -8.27
N ILE A 81 -1.90 -9.12 -8.22
CA ILE A 81 -2.54 -8.43 -9.34
C ILE A 81 -1.98 -7.02 -9.35
N ARG A 82 -1.49 -6.55 -10.51
CA ARG A 82 -1.04 -5.16 -10.70
C ARG A 82 -2.23 -4.30 -11.12
N ASP A 83 -3.06 -3.93 -10.16
CA ASP A 83 -4.32 -3.19 -10.37
C ASP A 83 -4.35 -1.80 -9.73
N ARG A 84 -3.33 -1.46 -8.93
CA ARG A 84 -3.31 -0.23 -8.13
C ARG A 84 -2.20 0.73 -8.57
N PRO A 85 -2.54 1.96 -9.00
CA PRO A 85 -1.51 2.96 -9.26
C PRO A 85 -0.90 3.45 -7.93
N PRO A 86 0.40 3.85 -7.89
CA PRO A 86 1.02 4.43 -6.71
C PRO A 86 0.35 5.72 -6.22
N ILE A 87 -0.16 6.50 -7.17
CA ILE A 87 -0.95 7.72 -6.95
C ILE A 87 -2.21 7.58 -7.81
N ALA A 88 -3.38 7.79 -7.24
CA ALA A 88 -4.66 7.58 -7.89
C ALA A 88 -4.76 8.33 -9.24
N VAL A 89 -5.30 7.61 -10.23
CA VAL A 89 -5.61 8.11 -11.56
C VAL A 89 -7.08 7.85 -11.81
N GLU A 90 -7.79 8.86 -12.35
CA GLU A 90 -9.22 8.87 -12.68
C GLU A 90 -10.19 8.75 -11.50
N LYS A 91 -9.92 7.87 -10.53
CA LYS A 91 -10.76 7.61 -9.38
C LYS A 91 -9.97 7.11 -8.19
N VAL A 92 -10.52 7.33 -7.01
CA VAL A 92 -10.09 6.77 -5.73
C VAL A 92 -11.01 5.62 -5.36
N ARG A 93 -10.46 4.59 -4.72
CA ARG A 93 -11.03 3.27 -4.43
C ARG A 93 -11.07 2.97 -2.94
N TYR A 94 -10.38 3.75 -2.11
CA TYR A 94 -10.45 3.65 -0.64
C TYR A 94 -10.17 4.99 0.04
N TYR A 95 -10.64 5.12 1.30
CA TYR A 95 -10.40 6.30 2.11
C TYR A 95 -8.91 6.44 2.43
N GLY A 96 -8.34 7.61 2.16
CA GLY A 96 -6.92 7.88 2.35
C GLY A 96 -6.03 7.49 1.17
N GLU A 97 -6.60 7.11 0.02
CA GLU A 97 -5.80 6.86 -1.19
C GLU A 97 -5.07 8.15 -1.64
N VAL A 98 -3.80 8.01 -1.99
CA VAL A 98 -2.94 9.13 -2.36
C VAL A 98 -3.34 9.64 -3.74
N VAL A 99 -3.62 10.95 -3.85
CA VAL A 99 -4.02 11.61 -5.12
C VAL A 99 -2.94 12.55 -5.66
N ALA A 100 -2.08 13.05 -4.78
CA ALA A 100 -0.90 13.82 -5.15
C ALA A 100 0.18 13.71 -4.07
N VAL A 101 1.41 14.06 -4.42
CA VAL A 101 2.55 14.18 -3.49
C VAL A 101 3.19 15.54 -3.71
N VAL A 102 3.33 16.31 -2.63
CA VAL A 102 4.01 17.60 -2.62
C VAL A 102 5.39 17.43 -2.00
N VAL A 103 6.41 17.96 -2.66
CA VAL A 103 7.82 17.89 -2.23
C VAL A 103 8.34 19.30 -1.98
N ALA A 104 8.98 19.53 -0.83
CA ALA A 104 9.50 20.83 -0.42
C ALA A 104 10.84 20.72 0.33
N ASP A 105 11.49 21.85 0.56
CA ASP A 105 12.75 21.92 1.31
C ASP A 105 12.60 21.55 2.80
N THR A 106 11.42 21.74 3.37
CA THR A 106 11.14 21.44 4.78
C THR A 106 9.85 20.64 4.93
N GLU A 107 9.74 19.87 6.01
CA GLU A 107 8.52 19.12 6.33
C GLU A 107 7.30 20.03 6.47
N TYR A 108 7.51 21.20 7.09
CA TYR A 108 6.45 22.17 7.34
C TYR A 108 5.88 22.70 6.02
N GLU A 109 6.73 23.08 5.07
CA GLU A 109 6.27 23.58 3.78
C GLU A 109 5.68 22.49 2.90
N ALA A 110 6.22 21.26 2.94
CA ALA A 110 5.60 20.12 2.26
C ALA A 110 4.17 19.89 2.77
N LYS A 111 3.97 20.01 4.09
CA LYS A 111 2.64 19.92 4.71
C LYS A 111 1.71 21.05 4.23
N ARG A 112 2.15 22.30 4.30
CA ARG A 112 1.35 23.45 3.86
C ARG A 112 1.00 23.39 2.38
N GLY A 113 1.97 23.02 1.54
CA GLY A 113 1.75 22.81 0.12
C GLY A 113 0.71 21.71 -0.13
N ALA A 114 0.79 20.57 0.56
CA ALA A 114 -0.22 19.53 0.46
C ALA A 114 -1.64 19.98 0.90
N GLU A 115 -1.74 20.80 1.94
CA GLU A 115 -3.02 21.38 2.40
C GLU A 115 -3.60 22.40 1.43
N SER A 116 -2.77 23.01 0.58
CA SER A 116 -3.20 23.99 -0.44
C SER A 116 -3.69 23.34 -1.75
N VAL A 117 -3.37 22.07 -1.99
CA VAL A 117 -3.83 21.33 -3.18
C VAL A 117 -5.33 21.09 -3.08
N ARG A 118 -6.07 21.49 -4.12
CA ARG A 118 -7.53 21.32 -4.19
C ARG A 118 -7.87 20.20 -5.15
N VAL A 119 -8.69 19.26 -4.70
CA VAL A 119 -9.13 18.13 -5.52
C VAL A 119 -10.65 18.08 -5.54
N GLU A 120 -11.21 18.11 -6.74
CA GLU A 120 -12.65 17.98 -6.94
C GLU A 120 -13.01 16.52 -7.21
N TYR A 121 -14.03 16.04 -6.52
CA TYR A 121 -14.48 14.65 -6.58
C TYR A 121 -15.94 14.54 -7.05
N ASP A 122 -16.24 13.43 -7.71
CA ASP A 122 -17.59 12.92 -7.92
C ASP A 122 -17.76 11.65 -7.08
N PRO A 123 -18.47 11.68 -5.94
CA PRO A 123 -18.67 10.48 -5.13
C PRO A 123 -19.32 9.35 -5.92
N LEU A 124 -18.83 8.14 -5.72
CA LEU A 124 -19.36 6.91 -6.33
C LEU A 124 -19.94 6.00 -5.24
N PRO A 125 -20.87 5.09 -5.58
CA PRO A 125 -21.40 4.12 -4.62
C PRO A 125 -20.28 3.29 -3.97
N VAL A 126 -20.33 3.17 -2.64
CA VAL A 126 -19.32 2.49 -1.83
C VAL A 126 -19.78 1.08 -1.50
N VAL A 127 -18.86 0.13 -1.58
CA VAL A 127 -19.05 -1.26 -1.13
C VAL A 127 -18.25 -1.45 0.15
N ASN A 128 -18.92 -1.76 1.26
CA ASN A 128 -18.27 -1.79 2.58
C ASN A 128 -18.08 -3.20 3.14
N SER A 129 -18.64 -4.23 2.50
CA SER A 129 -18.49 -5.61 2.94
C SER A 129 -18.26 -6.59 1.77
N PRO A 130 -17.57 -7.73 2.01
CA PRO A 130 -17.45 -8.79 1.01
C PRO A 130 -18.80 -9.33 0.56
N SER A 131 -19.78 -9.40 1.46
CA SER A 131 -21.13 -9.88 1.16
C SER A 131 -21.88 -8.95 0.21
N GLU A 132 -21.71 -7.62 0.33
CA GLU A 132 -22.19 -6.65 -0.66
C GLU A 132 -21.43 -6.78 -1.98
N ALA A 133 -20.10 -6.94 -1.92
CA ALA A 133 -19.24 -6.95 -3.11
C ALA A 133 -19.57 -8.08 -4.09
N VAL A 134 -20.02 -9.23 -3.58
CA VAL A 134 -20.36 -10.41 -4.40
C VAL A 134 -21.76 -10.38 -4.99
N GLN A 135 -22.60 -9.40 -4.64
CA GLN A 135 -23.91 -9.23 -5.24
C GLN A 135 -23.76 -8.85 -6.73
N SER A 136 -24.68 -9.32 -7.56
CA SER A 136 -24.63 -9.12 -9.02
C SER A 136 -24.83 -7.66 -9.45
N ASP A 137 -25.46 -6.84 -8.61
CA ASP A 137 -25.73 -5.42 -8.83
C ASP A 137 -24.73 -4.50 -8.12
N ALA A 138 -23.73 -5.07 -7.43
CA ALA A 138 -22.72 -4.30 -6.74
C ALA A 138 -21.90 -3.45 -7.74
N PRO A 139 -21.59 -2.19 -7.40
CA PRO A 139 -20.75 -1.36 -8.25
C PRO A 139 -19.36 -2.00 -8.38
N LEU A 140 -18.86 -2.08 -9.61
CA LEU A 140 -17.55 -2.67 -9.89
C LEU A 140 -16.43 -1.70 -9.50
N LEU A 141 -15.60 -2.12 -8.54
CA LEU A 141 -14.42 -1.35 -8.15
C LEU A 141 -13.35 -1.39 -9.25
N HIS A 142 -13.19 -2.57 -9.87
CA HIS A 142 -12.27 -2.83 -10.97
C HIS A 142 -13.05 -3.38 -12.18
N ALA A 143 -13.46 -2.50 -13.09
CA ALA A 143 -14.24 -2.90 -14.26
C ALA A 143 -13.48 -3.87 -15.19
N ASN A 144 -12.18 -3.66 -15.33
CA ASN A 144 -11.29 -4.44 -16.20
C ASN A 144 -10.43 -5.43 -15.38
N LEU A 145 -11.01 -6.03 -14.34
CA LEU A 145 -10.28 -6.89 -13.40
C LEU A 145 -9.48 -8.02 -14.09
N ALA A 146 -10.02 -8.56 -15.19
CA ALA A 146 -9.40 -9.66 -15.92
C ALA A 146 -8.19 -9.24 -16.79
N ASP A 147 -8.07 -7.95 -17.08
CA ASP A 147 -7.07 -7.39 -18.01
C ASP A 147 -5.77 -6.99 -17.30
N TYR A 148 -5.77 -6.94 -15.97
CA TYR A 148 -4.57 -6.62 -15.21
C TYR A 148 -3.52 -7.74 -15.30
N GLU A 149 -2.25 -7.34 -15.28
CA GLU A 149 -1.14 -8.27 -15.10
C GLU A 149 -1.27 -8.96 -13.73
N ARG A 150 -1.14 -10.29 -13.72
CA ARG A 150 -1.33 -11.12 -12.53
C ARG A 150 -0.39 -12.31 -12.50
N THR A 151 -0.19 -12.86 -11.31
CA THR A 151 0.51 -14.14 -11.13
C THR A 151 -0.35 -15.29 -11.69
N ALA A 152 0.29 -16.41 -12.03
CA ALA A 152 -0.38 -17.56 -12.67
C ALA A 152 -1.44 -18.23 -11.76
N GLU A 153 -1.34 -18.07 -10.45
CA GLU A 153 -2.17 -18.74 -9.45
C GLU A 153 -3.40 -17.91 -9.03
N VAL A 154 -3.63 -16.77 -9.69
CA VAL A 154 -4.76 -15.88 -9.41
C VAL A 154 -5.82 -16.03 -10.49
N TYR A 155 -7.04 -16.36 -10.06
CA TYR A 155 -8.20 -16.59 -10.93
C TYR A 155 -9.33 -15.57 -10.64
N PRO A 156 -9.31 -14.38 -11.26
CA PRO A 156 -10.37 -13.39 -11.11
C PRO A 156 -11.63 -13.82 -11.88
N GLU A 157 -12.79 -13.37 -11.42
CA GLU A 157 -14.06 -13.53 -12.14
C GLU A 157 -14.43 -12.22 -12.85
N PRO A 158 -14.32 -12.16 -14.20
CA PRO A 158 -14.60 -10.96 -14.97
C PRO A 158 -16.01 -10.43 -14.71
N GLY A 159 -16.16 -9.10 -14.63
CA GLY A 159 -17.46 -8.46 -14.39
C GLY A 159 -17.98 -8.60 -12.95
N THR A 160 -17.13 -8.99 -12.00
CA THR A 160 -17.47 -9.10 -10.57
C THR A 160 -16.41 -8.41 -9.71
N ASN A 161 -16.68 -8.25 -8.41
CA ASN A 161 -15.66 -7.83 -7.44
C ASN A 161 -14.84 -9.01 -6.85
N ILE A 162 -14.92 -10.21 -7.44
CA ILE A 162 -14.17 -11.39 -6.98
C ILE A 162 -12.78 -11.40 -7.63
N ALA A 163 -11.81 -10.85 -6.92
CA ALA A 163 -10.40 -10.80 -7.34
C ALA A 163 -9.75 -12.17 -7.52
N HIS A 164 -10.19 -13.17 -6.75
CA HIS A 164 -9.64 -14.52 -6.80
C HIS A 164 -10.64 -15.56 -6.28
N ARG A 165 -10.94 -16.60 -7.09
CA ARG A 165 -11.63 -17.80 -6.64
C ARG A 165 -10.76 -19.05 -6.80
N THR A 166 -10.39 -19.65 -5.68
CA THR A 166 -9.80 -21.00 -5.63
C THR A 166 -10.73 -21.97 -4.91
N ARG A 167 -10.85 -23.18 -5.45
CA ARG A 167 -11.63 -24.26 -4.84
C ARG A 167 -10.68 -25.27 -4.20
N ILE A 168 -10.67 -25.34 -2.88
CA ILE A 168 -9.93 -26.37 -2.14
C ILE A 168 -10.84 -27.60 -2.01
N ARG A 169 -10.32 -28.78 -2.34
CA ARG A 169 -11.00 -30.08 -2.21
C ARG A 169 -10.03 -31.06 -1.56
N LYS A 170 -10.46 -31.72 -0.48
CA LYS A 170 -9.64 -32.69 0.26
C LYS A 170 -10.52 -33.84 0.74
N GLY A 171 -10.20 -35.06 0.30
CA GLY A 171 -10.97 -36.26 0.65
C GLY A 171 -12.38 -36.31 0.03
N ASN A 172 -13.19 -37.25 0.51
CA ASN A 172 -14.61 -37.34 0.16
C ASN A 172 -15.44 -36.73 1.29
N MET A 173 -15.96 -35.55 0.99
CA MET A 173 -16.71 -34.72 1.91
C MET A 173 -18.06 -35.36 2.27
N GLU A 174 -18.83 -35.82 1.28
CA GLU A 174 -20.13 -36.49 1.48
C GLU A 174 -20.00 -37.72 2.38
N LYS A 175 -18.98 -38.55 2.12
CA LYS A 175 -18.67 -39.70 2.97
C LYS A 175 -18.40 -39.28 4.41
N GLY A 176 -17.57 -38.25 4.59
CA GLY A 176 -17.23 -37.71 5.92
C GLY A 176 -18.45 -37.28 6.73
N TRP A 177 -19.41 -36.58 6.12
CA TRP A 177 -20.66 -36.22 6.80
C TRP A 177 -21.56 -37.42 7.07
N SER A 178 -21.69 -38.35 6.12
CA SER A 178 -22.55 -39.53 6.27
C SER A 178 -22.07 -40.50 7.36
N GLU A 179 -20.76 -40.59 7.57
CA GLU A 179 -20.14 -41.45 8.59
C GLU A 179 -19.95 -40.74 9.94
N SER A 180 -20.29 -39.45 10.03
CA SER A 180 -20.17 -38.70 11.28
C SER A 180 -21.38 -38.93 12.19
N GLU A 181 -21.13 -39.30 13.45
CA GLU A 181 -22.17 -39.43 14.48
C GLU A 181 -22.77 -38.07 14.87
N VAL A 182 -21.95 -37.01 14.86
CA VAL A 182 -22.35 -35.64 15.20
C VAL A 182 -21.78 -34.67 14.17
N VAL A 183 -22.62 -33.78 13.67
CA VAL A 183 -22.24 -32.68 12.79
C VAL A 183 -22.58 -31.36 13.49
N VAL A 184 -21.59 -30.48 13.62
CA VAL A 184 -21.76 -29.14 14.19
C VAL A 184 -21.41 -28.10 13.14
N GLU A 185 -22.31 -27.14 12.94
CA GLU A 185 -22.10 -25.99 12.07
C GLU A 185 -22.13 -24.72 12.91
N SER A 186 -21.17 -23.82 12.67
CA SER A 186 -21.08 -22.54 13.36
C SER A 186 -20.43 -21.51 12.46
N PHE A 187 -20.87 -20.26 12.59
CA PHE A 187 -20.34 -19.11 11.87
C PHE A 187 -19.41 -18.31 12.77
N PHE A 188 -18.20 -18.05 12.29
CA PHE A 188 -17.21 -17.23 12.99
C PHE A 188 -16.82 -16.05 12.11
N PHE A 189 -16.72 -14.87 12.71
CA PHE A 189 -16.22 -13.67 12.06
C PHE A 189 -15.01 -13.17 12.83
N VAL A 190 -13.94 -12.86 12.11
CA VAL A 190 -12.73 -12.25 12.67
C VAL A 190 -12.65 -10.83 12.14
N SER A 191 -12.74 -9.86 13.04
CA SER A 191 -12.64 -8.45 12.67
C SER A 191 -11.28 -8.16 12.01
N PRO A 192 -11.24 -7.30 10.98
CA PRO A 192 -9.98 -6.82 10.44
C PRO A 192 -9.15 -6.17 11.55
N VAL A 193 -7.91 -6.63 11.71
CA VAL A 193 -6.94 -6.06 12.64
C VAL A 193 -5.80 -5.42 11.86
N ARG A 194 -5.36 -4.25 12.30
CA ARG A 194 -4.18 -3.59 11.74
C ARG A 194 -2.96 -3.94 12.58
N SER A 195 -1.87 -4.29 11.92
CA SER A 195 -0.56 -4.31 12.58
C SER A 195 -0.18 -2.85 12.90
N CYS A 196 -0.32 -2.45 14.15
CA CYS A 196 0.11 -1.14 14.64
C CYS A 196 1.58 -1.21 15.06
N GLY A 197 2.48 -1.39 14.09
CA GLY A 197 3.91 -1.36 14.38
C GLY A 197 4.36 0.03 14.87
N ASP A 198 5.24 0.07 15.87
CA ASP A 198 5.70 1.32 16.49
C ASP A 198 6.51 2.24 15.55
N GLY A 199 6.96 1.73 14.40
CA GLY A 199 7.66 2.49 13.37
C GLY A 199 6.77 2.84 12.18
N ASN A 200 6.70 4.13 11.84
CA ASN A 200 5.98 4.59 10.64
C ASN A 200 6.62 4.05 9.35
N ALA A 201 5.79 3.81 8.33
CA ALA A 201 6.29 3.54 6.98
C ALA A 201 6.99 4.79 6.44
N LEU A 202 8.31 4.70 6.25
CA LEU A 202 9.16 5.80 5.83
C LEU A 202 10.12 5.34 4.74
N CYS A 203 10.46 6.28 3.85
CA CYS A 203 11.40 6.04 2.77
C CYS A 203 12.27 7.29 2.52
N ASP A 204 13.57 7.07 2.37
CA ASP A 204 14.60 8.06 2.02
C ASP A 204 15.29 7.58 0.73
N CYS A 205 15.30 8.41 -0.32
CA CYS A 205 15.80 8.07 -1.65
C CYS A 205 16.88 9.07 -2.11
N ARG A 206 17.99 8.57 -2.66
CA ARG A 206 19.03 9.39 -3.32
C ARG A 206 19.76 8.56 -4.38
N ASN A 207 19.90 9.05 -5.61
CA ASN A 207 20.71 8.43 -6.67
C ASN A 207 20.54 6.89 -6.74
N PHE A 208 19.28 6.42 -6.84
CA PHE A 208 18.90 4.99 -6.82
C PHE A 208 19.20 4.20 -5.54
N ALA A 209 19.82 4.80 -4.52
CA ALA A 209 19.93 4.25 -3.18
C ALA A 209 18.67 4.58 -2.37
N ARG A 210 18.04 3.53 -1.83
CA ARG A 210 16.78 3.64 -1.08
C ARG A 210 16.94 3.03 0.31
N ARG A 211 16.56 3.80 1.34
CA ARG A 211 16.33 3.31 2.70
C ARG A 211 14.84 3.33 2.93
N THR A 212 14.29 2.20 3.38
CA THR A 212 12.85 2.08 3.59
C THR A 212 12.58 1.07 4.68
N ASN A 213 11.53 1.31 5.46
CA ASN A 213 11.03 0.33 6.42
C ASN A 213 10.28 -0.76 5.65
N THR A 214 11.01 -1.80 5.20
CA THR A 214 10.45 -2.92 4.42
C THR A 214 10.96 -4.25 4.93
N ASN A 215 10.08 -5.25 4.91
CA ASN A 215 10.45 -6.64 5.15
C ASN A 215 10.85 -7.36 3.84
N ARG A 216 10.70 -6.71 2.68
CA ARG A 216 10.99 -7.26 1.35
C ARG A 216 11.76 -6.27 0.48
N PHE A 217 13.04 -6.07 0.80
CA PHE A 217 13.89 -5.10 0.12
C PHE A 217 14.01 -5.35 -1.40
N PHE A 218 14.24 -6.60 -1.81
CA PHE A 218 14.41 -6.94 -3.23
C PHE A 218 13.14 -6.72 -4.05
N HIS A 219 11.97 -7.07 -3.51
CA HIS A 219 10.69 -6.78 -4.16
C HIS A 219 10.46 -5.27 -4.29
N THR A 220 10.75 -4.52 -3.22
CA THR A 220 10.63 -3.05 -3.24
C THR A 220 11.54 -2.42 -4.30
N ARG A 221 12.75 -2.95 -4.49
CA ARG A 221 13.67 -2.51 -5.54
C ARG A 221 13.16 -2.84 -6.94
N ALA A 222 12.60 -4.04 -7.15
CA ALA A 222 12.11 -4.46 -8.46
C ALA A 222 10.88 -3.65 -8.92
N VAL A 223 9.97 -3.31 -8.00
CA VAL A 223 8.73 -2.60 -8.33
C VAL A 223 8.93 -1.09 -8.50
N TYR A 224 9.81 -0.49 -7.69
CA TYR A 224 9.95 0.98 -7.60
C TYR A 224 11.33 1.51 -7.98
N GLY A 225 12.28 0.63 -8.35
CA GLY A 225 13.65 1.01 -8.68
C GLY A 225 13.76 1.87 -9.94
N GLU A 226 12.81 1.72 -10.87
CA GLU A 226 12.82 2.39 -12.18
C GLU A 226 11.77 3.52 -12.27
N THR A 227 10.66 3.47 -11.51
CA THR A 227 9.44 4.19 -11.91
C THR A 227 9.19 5.54 -11.23
N ILE A 228 9.60 5.73 -9.98
CA ILE A 228 9.32 6.98 -9.22
C ILE A 228 10.59 7.82 -9.02
N ILE A 229 11.74 7.17 -8.87
CA ILE A 229 13.02 7.85 -8.62
C ILE A 229 13.52 8.53 -9.90
N GLU A 230 13.34 7.92 -11.07
CA GLU A 230 13.76 8.53 -12.35
C GLU A 230 13.05 9.85 -12.64
N TYR A 231 11.79 9.99 -12.21
CA TYR A 231 11.03 11.23 -12.39
C TYR A 231 11.39 12.29 -11.34
N LEU A 232 11.62 11.87 -10.10
CA LEU A 232 12.11 12.75 -9.03
C LEU A 232 13.53 13.29 -9.30
N LEU A 233 14.33 12.58 -10.11
CA LEU A 233 15.68 13.00 -10.53
C LEU A 233 15.68 13.98 -11.72
N GLN A 234 14.52 14.29 -12.31
CA GLN A 234 14.40 15.31 -13.37
C GLN A 234 14.26 16.74 -12.81
N TYR A 235 14.22 16.89 -11.49
CA TYR A 235 14.18 18.13 -10.72
C TYR A 235 15.37 18.19 -9.75
#